data_AF-A0A5S9M5U2-F1
#
_entry.id   AF-A0A5S9M5U2-F1
#
_cell.length_a   1.000
_cell.length_b   1.000
_cell.length_c   1.000
_cell.angle_alpha   90.00
_cell.angle_beta   90.00
_cell.angle_gamma   90.00
#
_symmetry.space_group_name_H-M   'P 1'
#
loop_
_entity.id
_entity.type
_entity.pdbx_description
1 polymer ?
#
loop_
_entity_poly.entity_id
_entity_poly.type
_entity_poly.pdbx_seq_one_letter_code
_entity_poly.pdbx_strand_id
1 'polypeptide(L)'
;MIEYIDPDQDIVVVTNGVMHIEALMRKGITFYLIGGSVKHRTGAMVGAAALTAMENYRFDKSFVGTNGIHPEAGFTTPDPEEALMKKKEP
;
A
#
# COMPACT_ATOMS: atom_id res chain seq x y z
N MET A 1 10.34 2.87 6.16
CA MET A 1 9.85 1.50 6.45
C MET A 1 10.62 0.46 5.67
N ILE A 2 10.59 0.49 4.33
CA ILE A 2 11.27 -0.50 3.47
C ILE A 2 12.77 -0.61 3.79
N GLU A 3 13.41 0.53 4.08
CA GLU A 3 14.83 0.58 4.50
C GLU A 3 15.12 -0.22 5.79
N TYR A 4 14.13 -0.53 6.62
CA TYR A 4 14.28 -1.32 7.85
C TYR A 4 13.87 -2.78 7.71
N ILE A 5 13.38 -3.19 6.55
CA ILE A 5 13.05 -4.60 6.27
C ILE A 5 14.35 -5.36 5.99
N ASP A 6 14.59 -6.44 6.71
CA ASP A 6 15.73 -7.31 6.48
C ASP A 6 15.56 -8.07 5.15
N PRO A 7 16.44 -7.86 4.15
CA PRO A 7 16.30 -8.49 2.83
C PRO A 7 16.57 -10.01 2.87
N ASP A 8 17.22 -10.54 3.92
CA ASP A 8 17.47 -11.97 4.07
C ASP A 8 16.22 -12.73 4.57
N GLN A 9 15.14 -12.01 4.87
CA GLN A 9 13.84 -12.63 5.18
C GLN A 9 13.12 -13.07 3.91
N ASP A 10 12.55 -14.28 3.96
CA ASP A 10 11.68 -14.78 2.90
C ASP A 10 10.32 -14.08 2.94
N ILE A 11 10.25 -12.92 2.27
CA ILE A 11 9.06 -12.08 2.21
C ILE A 11 8.75 -11.64 0.77
N VAL A 12 7.46 -11.38 0.54
CA VAL A 12 6.95 -10.75 -0.68
C VAL A 12 6.17 -9.52 -0.31
N VAL A 13 6.44 -8.40 -0.97
CA VAL A 13 5.75 -7.13 -0.73
C VAL A 13 4.68 -6.89 -1.78
N VAL A 14 3.47 -6.54 -1.36
CA VAL A 14 2.45 -5.98 -2.25
C VAL A 14 2.27 -4.51 -1.89
N THR A 15 2.33 -3.63 -2.88
CA THR A 15 2.32 -2.18 -2.64
C THR A 15 1.46 -1.46 -3.68
N ASN A 16 0.76 -0.41 -3.26
CA ASN A 16 0.16 0.58 -4.16
C ASN A 16 1.07 1.83 -4.32
N GLY A 17 2.11 1.99 -3.52
CA GLY A 17 3.01 3.14 -3.60
C GLY A 17 4.05 2.98 -4.71
N VAL A 18 3.98 3.79 -5.77
CA VAL A 18 5.02 3.86 -6.82
C VAL A 18 6.36 4.30 -6.22
N MET A 19 6.33 5.13 -5.18
CA MET A 19 7.52 5.57 -4.44
C MET A 19 8.32 4.43 -3.79
N HIS A 20 7.72 3.24 -3.63
CA HIS A 20 8.35 2.10 -2.96
C HIS A 20 9.25 1.29 -3.90
N ILE A 21 9.04 1.41 -5.22
CA ILE A 21 9.65 0.55 -6.24
C ILE A 21 11.18 0.60 -6.17
N GLU A 22 11.77 1.79 -6.14
CA GLU A 22 13.23 1.93 -6.13
C GLU A 22 13.86 1.28 -4.89
N ALA A 23 13.29 1.52 -3.71
CA ALA A 23 13.79 0.95 -2.46
C ALA A 23 13.68 -0.58 -2.43
N LEU A 24 12.59 -1.14 -2.94
CA LEU A 24 12.40 -2.59 -3.03
C LEU A 24 13.36 -3.23 -4.03
N MET A 25 13.57 -2.60 -5.20
CA MET A 25 14.56 -3.06 -6.18
C MET A 25 15.98 -3.05 -5.62
N ARG A 26 16.39 -1.97 -4.95
CA ARG A 26 17.74 -1.89 -4.34
C ARG A 26 17.98 -2.98 -3.30
N LYS A 27 16.93 -3.41 -2.60
CA LYS A 27 17.00 -4.49 -1.61
C LYS A 27 16.88 -5.90 -2.19
N GLY A 28 16.53 -6.04 -3.48
CA GLY A 28 16.30 -7.35 -4.08
C GLY A 28 15.08 -8.09 -3.52
N ILE A 29 14.14 -7.39 -2.88
CA ILE A 29 12.92 -7.99 -2.34
C ILE A 29 11.94 -8.21 -3.47
N THR A 30 11.31 -9.39 -3.56
CA THR A 30 10.26 -9.65 -4.54
C THR A 30 9.02 -8.83 -4.19
N PHE A 31 8.45 -8.12 -5.17
CA PHE A 31 7.26 -7.31 -4.94
C PHE A 31 6.29 -7.27 -6.11
N TYR A 32 5.02 -7.03 -5.78
CA TYR A 32 3.93 -6.75 -6.71
C TYR A 32 3.44 -5.31 -6.53
N LEU A 33 3.35 -4.59 -7.64
CA LEU A 33 2.67 -3.30 -7.68
C LEU A 33 1.20 -3.53 -8.02
N ILE A 34 0.31 -2.98 -7.20
CA ILE A 34 -1.12 -3.04 -7.44
C ILE A 34 -1.44 -2.20 -8.69
N GLY A 35 -2.17 -2.77 -9.66
CA GLY A 35 -2.61 -2.07 -10.88
C GLY A 35 -3.65 -0.99 -10.62
N GLY A 36 -3.96 -0.13 -11.61
CA GLY A 36 -4.87 1.01 -11.43
C GLY A 36 -4.33 2.31 -12.03
N SER A 37 -4.79 3.44 -11.51
CA SER A 37 -4.30 4.77 -11.89
C SER A 37 -3.35 5.32 -10.82
N VAL A 38 -2.32 6.05 -11.27
CA VAL A 38 -1.40 6.75 -10.35
C VAL A 38 -2.01 8.08 -9.94
N LYS A 39 -2.17 8.27 -8.64
CA LYS A 39 -2.50 9.57 -8.06
C LYS A 39 -1.24 10.42 -7.94
N HIS A 40 -1.05 11.33 -8.88
CA HIS A 40 0.17 12.16 -9.02
C HIS A 40 0.67 12.82 -7.73
N ARG A 41 -0.23 13.30 -6.86
CA ARG A 41 0.15 14.00 -5.62
C ARG A 41 0.82 13.09 -4.59
N THR A 42 0.37 11.84 -4.51
CA THR A 42 0.85 10.89 -3.49
C THR A 42 1.68 9.76 -4.07
N GLY A 43 1.67 9.57 -5.40
CA GLY A 43 2.31 8.43 -6.04
C GLY A 43 1.62 7.09 -5.72
N ALA A 44 0.40 7.12 -5.17
CA ALA A 44 -0.35 5.92 -4.84
C ALA A 44 -1.19 5.43 -6.03
N MET A 45 -1.23 4.12 -6.22
CA MET A 45 -2.13 3.42 -7.14
C MET A 45 -3.52 3.34 -6.52
N VAL A 46 -4.53 3.77 -7.28
CA VAL A 46 -5.93 3.85 -6.85
C VAL A 46 -6.87 3.38 -7.96
N GLY A 47 -8.17 3.34 -7.66
CA GLY A 47 -9.24 3.01 -8.61
C GLY A 47 -9.66 1.55 -8.61
N ALA A 48 -10.64 1.22 -9.46
CA ALA A 48 -11.32 -0.08 -9.45
C ALA A 48 -10.36 -1.27 -9.65
N ALA A 49 -9.42 -1.17 -10.60
CA ALA A 49 -8.43 -2.22 -10.83
C ALA A 49 -7.54 -2.46 -9.61
N ALA A 50 -7.21 -1.41 -8.86
CA ALA A 50 -6.44 -1.52 -7.62
C ALA A 50 -7.24 -2.26 -6.53
N LEU A 51 -8.51 -1.89 -6.37
CA LEU A 51 -9.43 -2.50 -5.42
C LEU A 51 -9.72 -3.97 -5.73
N THR A 52 -9.80 -4.34 -7.00
CA THR A 52 -9.98 -5.75 -7.42
C THR A 52 -8.69 -6.54 -7.26
N ALA A 53 -7.54 -5.97 -7.61
CA ALA A 53 -6.25 -6.65 -7.42
C ALA A 53 -6.02 -6.99 -5.94
N MET A 54 -6.42 -6.11 -5.02
CA MET A 54 -6.34 -6.34 -3.56
C MET A 54 -7.14 -7.57 -3.08
N GLU A 55 -8.21 -7.98 -3.77
CA GLU A 55 -9.00 -9.16 -3.39
C GLU A 55 -8.23 -10.48 -3.58
N ASN A 56 -7.19 -10.46 -4.41
CA ASN A 56 -6.39 -11.66 -4.71
C ASN A 56 -5.32 -11.95 -3.67
N TYR A 57 -5.17 -11.09 -2.66
CA TYR A 57 -4.10 -11.19 -1.68
C TYR A 57 -4.65 -11.29 -0.26
N ARG A 58 -3.92 -12.04 0.57
CA ARG A 58 -4.11 -12.10 2.02
C ARG A 58 -2.77 -11.79 2.66
N PHE A 59 -2.71 -10.72 3.45
CA PHE A 59 -1.45 -10.26 4.04
C PHE A 59 -1.29 -10.78 5.46
N ASP A 60 -0.08 -11.24 5.80
CA ASP A 60 0.28 -11.55 7.19
C ASP A 60 0.48 -10.28 8.02
N LYS A 61 0.93 -9.19 7.36
CA LYS A 61 1.16 -7.88 7.95
C LYS A 61 0.80 -6.78 6.93
N SER A 62 0.14 -5.73 7.40
CA SER A 62 -0.21 -4.56 6.59
C SER A 62 0.40 -3.28 7.19
N PHE A 63 0.70 -2.33 6.32
CA PHE A 63 1.23 -1.03 6.70
C PHE A 63 0.36 0.06 6.07
N VAL A 64 -0.63 0.50 6.83
CA VAL A 64 -1.65 1.43 6.35
C VAL A 64 -1.34 2.84 6.84
N GLY A 65 -1.07 3.75 5.90
CA GLY A 65 -0.89 5.17 6.23
C GLY A 65 -2.23 5.83 6.56
N THR A 66 -2.28 6.69 7.57
CA THR A 66 -3.47 7.51 7.88
C THR A 66 -3.09 8.98 7.97
N ASN A 67 -4.06 9.88 7.76
CA ASN A 67 -3.84 11.31 7.90
C ASN A 67 -4.22 11.81 9.30
N GLY A 68 -5.14 11.11 9.97
CA GLY A 68 -5.51 11.37 11.34
C GLY A 68 -5.98 10.12 12.06
N ILE A 69 -5.94 10.17 13.38
CA ILE A 69 -6.54 9.18 14.26
C ILE A 69 -7.52 9.93 15.15
N HIS A 70 -8.80 9.57 15.07
CA HIS A 70 -9.86 10.14 15.90
C HIS A 70 -10.43 9.04 16.81
N PRO A 71 -10.69 9.31 18.11
CA PRO A 71 -11.21 8.30 19.04
C PRO A 71 -12.50 7.62 18.56
N GLU A 72 -13.37 8.38 17.88
CA GLU A 72 -14.67 7.88 17.41
C GLU A 72 -14.69 7.59 15.90
N ALA A 73 -13.93 8.35 15.11
CA ALA A 73 -13.98 8.25 13.64
C ALA A 73 -12.88 7.33 13.08
N GLY A 74 -12.03 6.77 13.95
CA GLY A 74 -10.95 5.88 13.58
C GLY A 74 -9.87 6.56 12.74
N PHE A 75 -9.35 5.83 11.77
CA PHE A 75 -8.35 6.32 10.82
C PHE A 75 -9.00 7.17 9.74
N THR A 76 -8.55 8.41 9.58
CA THR A 76 -9.13 9.34 8.61
C THR A 76 -8.19 9.61 7.44
N THR A 77 -8.77 9.76 6.25
CA THR A 77 -8.11 10.34 5.08
C THR A 77 -9.09 11.28 4.40
N PRO A 78 -8.66 12.48 3.95
CA PRO A 78 -9.54 13.43 3.27
C PRO A 78 -9.91 12.98 1.85
N ASP A 79 -9.27 11.92 1.35
CA ASP A 79 -9.44 11.47 -0.02
C ASP A 79 -10.31 10.21 -0.13
N PRO A 80 -11.45 10.27 -0.82
CA PRO A 80 -12.35 9.13 -0.95
C PRO A 80 -11.74 7.90 -1.65
N GLU A 81 -10.86 8.08 -2.64
CA GLU A 81 -10.24 6.94 -3.33
C GLU A 81 -9.23 6.23 -2.42
N GLU A 82 -8.42 6.99 -1.69
CA GLU A 82 -7.55 6.42 -0.66
C GLU A 82 -8.35 5.77 0.47
N ALA A 83 -9.50 6.35 0.85
CA ALA A 83 -10.37 5.74 1.86
C ALA A 83 -10.88 4.38 1.41
N LEU A 84 -11.26 4.23 0.13
CA LEU A 84 -11.69 2.96 -0.43
C LEU A 84 -10.56 1.93 -0.48
N MET A 85 -9.35 2.34 -0.84
CA MET A 85 -8.18 1.46 -0.82
C MET A 85 -7.89 0.96 0.61
N LYS A 86 -7.84 1.87 1.59
CA LYS A 86 -7.55 1.55 3.00
C LYS A 86 -8.62 0.68 3.65
N LYS A 87 -9.89 0.82 3.25
CA LYS A 87 -10.98 -0.08 3.71
C LYS A 87 -10.78 -1.54 3.28
N LYS A 88 -10.04 -1.77 2.19
CA LYS A 88 -9.72 -3.09 1.66
C LYS A 88 -8.39 -3.65 2.14
N GLU A 89 -7.57 -2.82 2.78
CA GLU A 89 -6.37 -3.27 3.46
C GLU A 89 -6.81 -3.96 4.78
N PRO A 90 -6.37 -5.20 5.05
CA PRO A 90 -6.72 -5.95 6.26
C PRO A 90 -6.00 -5.44 7.50
#